data_AF-A0A401X858-F1
#
_entry.id   AF-A0A401X858-F1
#
_cell.length_a   1.000
_cell.length_b   1.000
_cell.length_c   1.000
_cell.angle_alpha   90.00
_cell.angle_beta   90.00
_cell.angle_gamma   90.00
#
_symmetry.space_group_name_H-M   'P 1'
#
loop_
_entity.id
_entity.type
_entity.pdbx_description
1 polymer ?
#
loop_
_entity_poly.entity_id
_entity_poly.type
_entity_poly.pdbx_seq_one_letter_code
_entity_poly.pdbx_strand_id
1 'polypeptide(L)'
;MKHVVFGLMTGFCAISATVTPVQAQNYAQEVIHSESYMGEDLPPASASDEAILKHIPDLKKTARGYQNSCGTRTDPRLRTFDLGGTLHDAKVVYDPDSGCWGAAGGQLTILDGANRVVYSESVGAILVLSSRHDGVRDLSFGVPGMSQPIWIWDAAHHQYKFLKSIEE
;
A
#
# COMPACT_ATOMS: atom_id res chain seq x y z
N MET A 1 72.21 16.23 -35.48
CA MET A 1 71.37 17.39 -35.12
C MET A 1 70.12 17.41 -35.98
N LYS A 2 68.96 17.12 -35.40
CA LYS A 2 67.62 17.68 -35.72
C LYS A 2 66.61 17.05 -34.75
N HIS A 3 65.67 17.89 -34.31
CA HIS A 3 64.85 17.77 -33.11
C HIS A 3 63.64 16.81 -33.22
N VAL A 4 63.34 16.15 -32.09
CA VAL A 4 62.05 16.01 -31.35
C VAL A 4 60.73 16.08 -32.13
N VAL A 5 59.80 15.14 -31.90
CA VAL A 5 58.43 15.37 -31.37
C VAL A 5 57.86 14.04 -30.79
N PHE A 6 57.44 14.11 -29.52
CA PHE A 6 56.64 13.13 -28.78
C PHE A 6 55.16 13.30 -29.15
N GLY A 7 54.41 12.21 -29.31
CA GLY A 7 52.97 12.24 -29.48
C GLY A 7 52.29 11.05 -28.80
N LEU A 8 51.91 11.21 -27.54
CA LEU A 8 50.92 10.37 -26.87
C LEU A 8 49.55 10.67 -27.48
N MET A 9 48.85 9.67 -28.01
CA MET A 9 47.40 9.72 -28.21
C MET A 9 46.72 8.77 -27.23
N THR A 10 46.23 9.36 -26.14
CA THR A 10 45.22 8.79 -25.25
C THR A 10 43.87 8.81 -25.95
N GLY A 11 43.35 7.64 -26.32
CA GLY A 11 41.99 7.48 -26.83
C GLY A 11 40.97 7.63 -25.71
N PHE A 12 40.15 8.69 -25.77
CA PHE A 12 39.00 8.88 -24.89
C PHE A 12 37.85 7.97 -25.31
N CYS A 13 37.41 7.08 -24.42
CA CYS A 13 36.11 6.40 -24.52
C CYS A 13 34.99 7.40 -24.16
N ALA A 14 34.17 7.79 -25.13
CA ALA A 14 32.91 8.47 -24.86
C ALA A 14 31.80 7.41 -24.75
N ILE A 15 31.51 6.96 -23.53
CA ILE A 15 30.29 6.19 -23.25
C ILE A 15 29.18 7.23 -23.04
N SER A 16 28.42 7.52 -24.09
CA SER A 16 27.19 8.32 -23.96
C SER A 16 26.16 7.49 -23.21
N ALA A 17 26.13 7.62 -21.88
CA ALA A 17 25.00 7.14 -21.09
C ALA A 17 23.81 8.05 -21.40
N THR A 18 22.86 7.56 -22.20
CA THR A 18 21.54 8.16 -22.32
C THR A 18 20.84 7.99 -20.97
N VAL A 19 20.86 9.04 -20.15
CA VAL A 19 19.99 9.13 -18.98
C VAL A 19 18.58 9.28 -19.53
N THR A 20 17.82 8.19 -19.62
CA THR A 20 16.37 8.29 -19.78
C THR A 20 15.87 9.12 -18.60
N PRO A 21 15.21 10.28 -18.83
CA PRO A 21 14.62 11.02 -17.73
C PRO A 21 13.65 10.08 -17.02
N VAL A 22 13.90 9.82 -15.74
CA VAL A 22 12.90 9.21 -14.86
C VAL A 22 11.73 10.18 -14.89
N GLN A 23 10.70 9.83 -15.65
CA GLN A 23 9.48 10.60 -15.71
C GLN A 23 8.95 10.66 -14.27
N ALA A 24 8.85 11.86 -13.71
CA ALA A 24 8.39 12.02 -12.35
C ALA A 24 7.02 11.35 -12.22
N GLN A 25 6.89 10.42 -11.26
CA GLN A 25 5.68 9.63 -11.06
C GLN A 25 4.46 10.57 -10.86
N ASN A 26 3.46 10.46 -11.74
CA ASN A 26 2.27 11.29 -11.70
C ASN A 26 1.15 10.61 -10.91
N TYR A 27 1.31 10.57 -9.59
CA TYR A 27 0.34 9.94 -8.70
C TYR A 27 -1.07 10.58 -8.75
N ALA A 28 -1.21 11.85 -9.16
CA ALA A 28 -2.52 12.48 -9.28
C ALA A 28 -3.35 11.79 -10.37
N GLN A 29 -2.73 11.49 -11.51
CA GLN A 29 -3.37 10.71 -12.58
C GLN A 29 -3.65 9.26 -12.14
N GLU A 30 -2.75 8.67 -11.35
CA GLU A 30 -2.96 7.30 -10.88
C GLU A 30 -4.11 7.17 -9.91
N VAL A 31 -4.32 8.15 -9.03
CA VAL A 31 -5.48 8.16 -8.13
C VAL A 31 -6.79 8.19 -8.94
N ILE A 32 -6.87 9.04 -9.97
CA ILE A 32 -8.04 9.14 -10.86
C ILE A 32 -8.33 7.83 -11.58
N HIS A 33 -7.28 7.09 -11.95
CA HIS A 33 -7.38 5.83 -12.70
C HIS A 33 -7.14 4.58 -11.84
N SER A 34 -7.21 4.72 -10.52
CA SER A 34 -6.96 3.63 -9.58
C SER A 34 -8.10 2.63 -9.56
N GLU A 35 -7.78 1.40 -9.17
CA GLU A 35 -8.80 0.48 -8.71
C GLU A 35 -9.22 0.89 -7.30
N SER A 36 -10.49 1.19 -7.11
CA SER A 36 -11.03 1.66 -5.83
C SER A 36 -11.89 0.59 -5.16
N TYR A 37 -11.66 0.39 -3.87
CA TYR A 37 -12.38 -0.55 -3.03
C TYR A 37 -12.85 0.18 -1.78
N MET A 38 -14.16 0.24 -1.56
CA MET A 38 -14.71 0.71 -0.29
C MET A 38 -14.58 -0.42 0.74
N GLY A 39 -14.11 -0.12 1.95
CA GLY A 39 -14.02 -1.10 3.03
C GLY A 39 -15.38 -1.75 3.31
N GLU A 40 -16.44 -0.94 3.30
CA GLU A 40 -17.84 -1.36 3.48
C GLU A 40 -18.40 -2.21 2.32
N ASP A 41 -17.72 -2.32 1.20
CA ASP A 41 -18.13 -3.18 0.08
C ASP A 41 -17.34 -4.50 0.04
N LEU A 42 -16.33 -4.66 0.91
CA LEU A 42 -15.64 -5.92 1.06
C LEU A 42 -16.61 -7.00 1.58
N PRO A 43 -16.48 -8.25 1.11
CA PRO A 43 -17.38 -9.31 1.53
C PRO A 43 -17.21 -9.58 3.04
N PRO A 44 -18.30 -9.91 3.75
CA PRO A 44 -18.22 -10.30 5.15
C PRO A 44 -17.25 -11.45 5.34
N ALA A 45 -16.43 -11.38 6.39
CA ALA A 45 -15.56 -12.47 6.76
C ALA A 45 -16.40 -13.69 7.19
N SER A 46 -15.94 -14.86 6.77
CA SER A 46 -16.59 -16.14 7.00
C SER A 46 -15.92 -16.90 8.15
N ALA A 47 -16.51 -18.04 8.54
CA ALA A 47 -15.90 -18.89 9.56
C ALA A 47 -14.52 -19.45 9.15
N SER A 48 -14.25 -19.63 7.84
CA SER A 48 -12.93 -20.07 7.38
C SER A 48 -11.84 -19.01 7.53
N ASP A 49 -12.22 -17.74 7.68
CA ASP A 49 -11.29 -16.61 7.81
C ASP A 49 -10.79 -16.43 9.25
N GLU A 50 -11.29 -17.22 10.21
CA GLU A 50 -10.93 -17.08 11.62
C GLU A 50 -9.41 -17.14 11.87
N ALA A 51 -8.69 -17.97 11.11
CA ALA A 51 -7.24 -18.08 11.24
C ALA A 51 -6.54 -16.75 10.88
N ILE A 52 -7.08 -15.99 9.92
CA ILE A 52 -6.57 -14.69 9.50
C ILE A 52 -6.98 -13.62 10.52
N LEU A 53 -8.26 -13.62 10.94
CA LEU A 53 -8.80 -12.62 11.86
C LEU A 53 -8.11 -12.60 13.23
N LYS A 54 -7.48 -13.71 13.65
CA LYS A 54 -6.65 -13.77 14.87
C LYS A 54 -5.41 -12.88 14.84
N HIS A 55 -4.96 -12.46 13.66
CA HIS A 55 -3.81 -11.57 13.48
C HIS A 55 -4.18 -10.10 13.44
N ILE A 56 -5.47 -9.77 13.46
CA ILE A 56 -5.93 -8.38 13.41
C ILE A 56 -5.76 -7.75 14.80
N PRO A 57 -5.00 -6.65 14.91
CA PRO A 57 -4.82 -5.94 16.18
C PRO A 57 -6.17 -5.56 16.77
N ASP A 58 -6.29 -5.74 18.09
CA ASP A 58 -7.45 -5.32 18.89
C ASP A 58 -8.82 -5.92 18.51
N LEU A 59 -8.86 -6.83 17.53
CA LEU A 59 -10.05 -7.58 17.16
C LEU A 59 -10.17 -8.84 18.02
N LYS A 60 -11.15 -8.85 18.93
CA LYS A 60 -11.35 -9.94 19.87
C LYS A 60 -12.50 -10.84 19.44
N LYS A 61 -12.24 -12.14 19.30
CA LYS A 61 -13.30 -13.14 19.16
C LYS A 61 -14.02 -13.34 20.50
N THR A 62 -15.34 -13.30 20.47
CA THR A 62 -16.23 -13.54 21.62
C THR A 62 -17.26 -14.62 21.29
N ALA A 63 -18.04 -15.05 22.28
CA ALA A 63 -19.15 -15.97 22.05
C ALA A 63 -20.26 -15.39 21.14
N ARG A 64 -20.29 -14.07 20.93
CA ARG A 64 -21.32 -13.37 20.15
C ARG A 64 -20.79 -12.82 18.82
N GLY A 65 -19.63 -13.27 18.36
CA GLY A 65 -18.94 -12.74 17.19
C GLY A 65 -17.69 -11.96 17.57
N TYR A 66 -17.32 -10.97 16.75
CA TYR A 66 -16.13 -10.18 16.99
C TYR A 66 -16.45 -8.88 17.73
N GLN A 67 -15.47 -8.40 18.48
CA GLN A 67 -15.52 -7.13 19.21
C GLN A 67 -14.26 -6.34 18.85
N ASN A 68 -14.42 -5.06 18.51
CA ASN A 68 -13.29 -4.19 18.17
C ASN A 68 -12.67 -3.52 19.40
N SER A 69 -11.68 -2.65 19.16
CA SER A 69 -10.94 -1.90 20.19
C SER A 69 -11.83 -0.99 21.05
N CYS A 70 -12.95 -0.49 20.51
CA CYS A 70 -13.94 0.31 21.24
C CYS A 70 -14.90 -0.54 22.09
N GLY A 71 -14.78 -1.87 22.05
CA GLY A 71 -15.65 -2.77 22.79
C GLY A 71 -17.04 -2.93 22.16
N THR A 72 -17.25 -2.47 20.93
CA THR A 72 -18.50 -2.68 20.20
C THR A 72 -18.43 -4.00 19.43
N ARG A 73 -19.59 -4.62 19.22
CA ARG A 73 -19.68 -5.79 18.34
C ARG A 73 -19.47 -5.31 16.90
N THR A 74 -18.66 -6.06 16.16
CA THR A 74 -18.40 -5.81 14.74
C THR A 74 -18.53 -7.10 13.92
N ASP A 75 -18.78 -6.92 12.63
CA ASP A 75 -18.79 -7.97 11.61
C ASP A 75 -17.67 -7.64 10.59
N PRO A 76 -16.44 -8.13 10.81
CA PRO A 76 -15.30 -7.82 9.96
C PRO A 76 -15.52 -8.27 8.52
N ARG A 77 -14.93 -7.55 7.59
CA ARG A 77 -14.94 -7.85 6.15
C ARG A 77 -13.55 -8.21 5.69
N LEU A 78 -13.43 -9.15 4.77
CA LEU A 78 -12.14 -9.67 4.36
C LEU A 78 -12.09 -9.91 2.86
N ARG A 79 -10.98 -9.52 2.23
CA ARG A 79 -10.69 -9.92 0.84
C ARG A 79 -9.19 -10.13 0.63
N THR A 80 -8.84 -11.10 -0.20
CA THR A 80 -7.47 -11.29 -0.67
C THR A 80 -7.22 -10.42 -1.90
N PHE A 81 -6.10 -9.72 -1.92
CA PHE A 81 -5.64 -8.82 -2.98
C PHE A 81 -4.32 -9.34 -3.54
N ASP A 82 -4.15 -9.22 -4.85
CA ASP A 82 -2.84 -9.33 -5.48
C ASP A 82 -2.24 -7.93 -5.62
N LEU A 83 -1.39 -7.56 -4.67
CA LEU A 83 -0.62 -6.31 -4.71
C LEU A 83 0.74 -6.52 -5.42
N GLY A 84 1.03 -7.72 -5.91
CA GLY A 84 2.28 -8.13 -6.54
C GLY A 84 3.45 -8.29 -5.56
N GLY A 85 4.60 -8.71 -6.10
CA GLY A 85 5.83 -8.91 -5.33
C GLY A 85 5.64 -9.81 -4.11
N THR A 86 6.13 -9.36 -2.96
CA THR A 86 5.97 -10.07 -1.67
C THR A 86 4.54 -10.02 -1.12
N LEU A 87 3.63 -9.26 -1.74
CA LEU A 87 2.23 -9.07 -1.34
C LEU A 87 1.24 -9.58 -2.41
N HIS A 88 1.61 -10.59 -3.20
CA HIS A 88 0.74 -11.16 -4.24
C HIS A 88 -0.50 -11.90 -3.69
N ASP A 89 -0.52 -12.21 -2.39
CA ASP A 89 -1.62 -12.84 -1.67
C ASP A 89 -1.98 -12.09 -0.38
N ALA A 90 -1.89 -10.76 -0.41
CA ALA A 90 -2.19 -9.92 0.74
C ALA A 90 -3.65 -10.06 1.17
N LYS A 91 -3.92 -10.05 2.47
CA LYS A 91 -5.27 -10.09 3.04
C LYS A 91 -5.61 -8.72 3.58
N VAL A 92 -6.68 -8.14 3.08
CA VAL A 92 -7.24 -6.88 3.55
C VAL A 92 -8.41 -7.21 4.45
N VAL A 93 -8.34 -6.74 5.69
CA VAL A 93 -9.45 -6.81 6.64
C VAL A 93 -9.93 -5.41 6.95
N TYR A 94 -11.24 -5.23 6.96
CA TYR A 94 -11.91 -4.00 7.33
C TYR A 94 -12.87 -4.26 8.48
N ASP A 95 -12.75 -3.47 9.54
CA ASP A 95 -13.63 -3.45 10.70
C ASP A 95 -14.55 -2.23 10.61
N PRO A 96 -15.80 -2.39 10.14
CA PRO A 96 -16.75 -1.30 9.98
C PRO A 96 -17.36 -0.89 11.32
N ASP A 97 -17.07 0.33 11.77
CA ASP A 97 -17.72 0.95 12.93
C ASP A 97 -17.48 2.47 12.94
N SER A 98 -18.41 3.22 12.36
CA SER A 98 -18.34 4.69 12.36
C SER A 98 -18.48 5.32 13.75
N GLY A 99 -19.05 4.59 14.71
CA GLY A 99 -19.14 5.05 16.10
C GLY A 99 -17.79 4.97 16.82
N CYS A 100 -16.95 4.01 16.44
CA CYS A 100 -15.58 3.86 16.93
C CYS A 100 -14.58 4.73 16.15
N TRP A 101 -14.66 4.72 14.82
CA TRP A 101 -13.66 5.30 13.93
C TRP A 101 -14.07 6.63 13.27
N GLY A 102 -15.23 7.17 13.63
CA GLY A 102 -15.71 8.47 13.17
C GLY A 102 -15.88 8.55 11.66
N ALA A 103 -15.40 9.65 11.06
CA ALA A 103 -15.56 9.94 9.63
C ALA A 103 -14.83 8.96 8.70
N ALA A 104 -13.85 8.20 9.21
CA ALA A 104 -13.18 7.15 8.44
C ALA A 104 -14.10 5.92 8.21
N GLY A 105 -15.16 5.76 9.00
CA GLY A 105 -16.12 4.66 8.89
C GLY A 105 -15.63 3.33 9.49
N GLY A 106 -14.32 3.06 9.48
CA GLY A 106 -13.79 1.79 9.95
C GLY A 106 -12.26 1.74 10.04
N GLN A 107 -11.77 0.65 10.60
CA GLN A 107 -10.34 0.34 10.69
C GLN A 107 -9.95 -0.65 9.60
N LEU A 108 -8.91 -0.31 8.85
CA LEU A 108 -8.33 -1.20 7.85
C LEU A 108 -7.02 -1.79 8.35
N THR A 109 -6.80 -3.07 8.06
CA THR A 109 -5.54 -3.77 8.31
C THR A 109 -5.17 -4.59 7.07
N ILE A 110 -3.93 -4.46 6.61
CA ILE A 110 -3.36 -5.28 5.53
C ILE A 110 -2.38 -6.26 6.14
N LEU A 111 -2.55 -7.53 5.80
CA LEU A 111 -1.70 -8.63 6.17
C LEU A 111 -0.98 -9.18 4.94
N ASP A 112 0.27 -9.61 5.10
CA ASP A 112 1.00 -10.32 4.05
C ASP A 112 0.60 -11.80 3.91
N GLY A 113 1.32 -12.51 3.04
CA GLY A 113 1.18 -13.96 2.83
C GLY A 113 1.19 -14.81 4.11
N ALA A 114 2.00 -14.38 5.09
CA ALA A 114 2.22 -15.06 6.36
C ALA A 114 1.36 -14.49 7.50
N ASN A 115 0.31 -13.71 7.19
CA ASN A 115 -0.55 -13.02 8.14
C ASN A 115 0.19 -12.06 9.09
N ARG A 116 1.28 -11.43 8.62
CA ARG A 116 1.93 -10.33 9.35
C ARG A 116 1.29 -9.02 8.95
N VAL A 117 0.99 -8.16 9.92
CA VAL A 117 0.47 -6.81 9.68
C VAL A 117 1.54 -5.98 8.98
N VAL A 118 1.20 -5.42 7.82
CA VAL A 118 2.10 -4.55 7.03
C VAL A 118 1.55 -3.13 6.86
N TYR A 119 0.30 -2.92 7.24
CA TYR A 119 -0.36 -1.61 7.32
C TYR A 119 -1.59 -1.71 8.21
N SER A 120 -1.88 -0.66 9.01
CA SER A 120 -3.12 -0.57 9.77
C SER A 120 -3.44 0.89 10.12
N GLU A 121 -4.54 1.42 9.59
CA GLU A 121 -5.03 2.78 9.86
C GLU A 121 -6.56 2.86 9.69
N SER A 122 -7.17 3.88 10.30
CA SER A 122 -8.60 4.15 10.13
C SER A 122 -8.85 4.88 8.80
N VAL A 123 -9.35 4.16 7.80
CA VAL A 123 -9.57 4.66 6.43
C VAL A 123 -10.80 4.00 5.81
N GLY A 124 -11.59 4.73 5.01
CA GLY A 124 -12.83 4.20 4.42
C GLY A 124 -12.67 3.50 3.07
N ALA A 125 -11.58 3.82 2.36
CA ALA A 125 -11.37 3.38 0.98
C ALA A 125 -9.90 3.04 0.73
N ILE A 126 -9.70 2.11 -0.21
CA ILE A 126 -8.39 1.67 -0.69
C ILE A 126 -8.34 1.95 -2.18
N LEU A 127 -7.33 2.69 -2.61
CA LEU A 127 -7.03 2.95 -4.00
C LEU A 127 -5.74 2.22 -4.33
N VAL A 128 -5.82 1.21 -5.18
CA VAL A 128 -4.66 0.46 -5.65
C VAL A 128 -4.10 1.17 -6.88
N LEU A 129 -2.92 1.78 -6.74
CA LEU A 129 -2.30 2.60 -7.77
C LEU A 129 -1.55 1.74 -8.78
N SER A 130 -1.21 2.31 -9.93
CA SER A 130 -0.53 1.56 -10.98
C SER A 130 0.95 1.32 -10.68
N SER A 131 1.57 2.30 -10.01
CA SER A 131 2.95 2.37 -9.58
C SER A 131 3.30 1.28 -8.59
N ARG A 132 4.59 0.96 -8.53
CA ARG A 132 5.12 -0.13 -7.71
C ARG A 132 6.47 0.23 -7.12
N HIS A 133 6.70 -0.20 -5.88
CA HIS A 133 8.00 -0.20 -5.22
C HIS A 133 8.36 -1.63 -4.82
N ASP A 134 9.56 -2.08 -5.20
CA ASP A 134 10.02 -3.47 -5.06
C ASP A 134 9.00 -4.52 -5.56
N GLY A 135 8.28 -4.20 -6.64
CA GLY A 135 7.28 -5.06 -7.26
C GLY A 135 5.89 -5.03 -6.61
N VAL A 136 5.73 -4.38 -5.47
CA VAL A 136 4.46 -4.22 -4.74
C VAL A 136 3.77 -2.92 -5.14
N ARG A 137 2.45 -2.96 -5.35
CA ARG A 137 1.60 -1.80 -5.71
C ARG A 137 1.60 -0.75 -4.62
N ASP A 138 1.72 0.51 -5.03
CA ASP A 138 1.49 1.64 -4.12
C ASP A 138 0.00 1.80 -3.85
N LEU A 139 -0.32 2.39 -2.70
CA LEU A 139 -1.68 2.56 -2.22
C LEU A 139 -1.97 4.03 -1.94
N SER A 140 -3.21 4.44 -2.13
CA SER A 140 -3.77 5.63 -1.51
C SER A 140 -4.97 5.25 -0.66
N PHE A 141 -5.15 5.97 0.45
CA PHE A 141 -6.26 5.74 1.37
C PHE A 141 -6.97 7.08 1.60
N GLY A 142 -7.83 7.44 0.66
CA GLY A 142 -8.59 8.68 0.69
C GLY A 142 -9.97 8.45 0.09
N VAL A 143 -10.91 9.32 0.45
CA VAL A 143 -12.17 9.45 -0.29
C VAL A 143 -11.98 10.51 -1.39
N PRO A 144 -12.60 10.37 -2.57
CA PRO A 144 -12.52 11.39 -3.63
C PRO A 144 -12.89 12.79 -3.12
N GLY A 145 -12.19 13.85 -3.54
CA GLY A 145 -12.47 15.23 -3.08
C GLY A 145 -11.64 15.72 -1.89
N MET A 146 -10.71 14.90 -1.37
CA MET A 146 -9.83 15.26 -0.25
C MET A 146 -8.36 14.94 -0.56
N SER A 147 -7.44 15.42 0.29
CA SER A 147 -6.01 15.09 0.21
C SER A 147 -5.81 13.57 0.15
N GLN A 148 -5.00 13.11 -0.81
CA GLN A 148 -4.76 11.70 -1.12
C GLN A 148 -3.38 11.28 -0.60
N PRO A 149 -3.29 10.61 0.57
CA PRO A 149 -2.01 10.17 1.10
C PRO A 149 -1.52 8.95 0.31
N ILE A 150 -0.32 9.06 -0.26
CA ILE A 150 0.34 8.00 -1.02
C ILE A 150 1.25 7.21 -0.09
N TRP A 151 1.10 5.89 -0.15
CA TRP A 151 1.87 4.92 0.61
C TRP A 151 2.60 3.98 -0.33
N ILE A 152 3.91 3.86 -0.11
CA ILE A 152 4.79 3.02 -0.92
C ILE A 152 5.29 1.85 -0.08
N TRP A 153 5.57 0.74 -0.74
CA TRP A 153 6.15 -0.42 -0.08
C TRP A 153 7.61 -0.13 0.35
N ASP A 154 7.94 -0.48 1.59
CA ASP A 154 9.30 -0.47 2.13
C ASP A 154 9.74 -1.91 2.39
N ALA A 155 10.43 -2.51 1.41
CA ALA A 155 10.89 -3.90 1.53
C ALA A 155 11.88 -4.12 2.68
N ALA A 156 12.64 -3.10 3.09
CA ALA A 156 13.62 -3.23 4.17
C ALA A 156 12.95 -3.38 5.53
N HIS A 157 11.81 -2.72 5.73
CA HIS A 157 11.03 -2.77 6.96
C HIS A 157 9.79 -3.67 6.87
N HIS A 158 9.52 -4.23 5.69
CA HIS A 158 8.37 -5.10 5.40
C HIS A 158 7.02 -4.45 5.76
N GLN A 159 6.85 -3.19 5.39
CA GLN A 159 5.63 -2.42 5.68
C GLN A 159 5.38 -1.35 4.62
N TYR A 160 4.15 -0.83 4.56
CA TYR A 160 3.88 0.40 3.84
C TYR A 160 4.39 1.61 4.62
N LYS A 161 4.99 2.57 3.92
CA LYS A 161 5.38 3.87 4.48
C LYS A 161 4.74 5.01 3.71
N PHE A 162 4.39 6.06 4.44
CA PHE A 162 3.91 7.29 3.85
C PHE A 162 5.01 7.91 2.99
N LEU A 163 4.66 8.28 1.76
CA LEU A 163 5.53 9.00 0.85
C LEU A 163 5.23 10.50 0.88
N LYS A 164 3.98 10.86 0.56
CA LYS A 164 3.50 12.23 0.44
C LYS A 164 1.98 12.25 0.33
N SER A 165 1.38 13.41 0.53
CA SER A 165 0.00 13.66 0.15
C SER A 165 -0.07 14.41 -1.18
N ILE A 166 -1.14 14.18 -1.92
CA ILE A 166 -1.49 14.96 -3.10
C ILE A 166 -2.72 15.79 -2.72
N GLU A 167 -2.64 17.07 -3.01
CA GLU A 167 -3.78 17.98 -2.94
C GLU A 167 -4.48 17.96 -4.30
N GLU A 168 -5.80 17.88 -4.30
CA GLU A 168 -6.60 18.10 -5.51
C GLU A 168 -6.60 19.58 -5.92
#